data_AF-A0A6G4ZE32-F1
#
_entry.id   AF-A0A6G4ZE32-F1
#
_cell.length_a   1.000
_cell.length_b   1.000
_cell.length_c   1.000
_cell.angle_alpha   90.00
_cell.angle_beta   90.00
_cell.angle_gamma   90.00
#
_symmetry.space_group_name_H-M   'P 1'
#
loop_
_entity.id
_entity.type
_entity.pdbx_description
1 polymer ?
#
loop_
_entity_poly.entity_id
_entity_poly.type
_entity_poly.pdbx_seq_one_letter_code
_entity_poly.pdbx_strand_id
1 'polypeptide(L)'
;MDFFEARKRNVLIKILHCYLNDKKLMDKSFEVNELKNTFYLKERDIKLFLEKLFDKNNDKYILKEEYRIKLADYEKNYNKFIKNRKEIEKTFIEQYEIINKIALDIEMDVEKFNTAIESSIENIEKLHWILLPIYSEQIIENIEVIPEENIYEYYNNYHAIQDIYFALVGKGIDYKSVGGDNNLNKEFNVNIYSSRWGHDDNYIIKRTVDGWYLTFLMNTGDFDKNGQGAFFESLEHDSIFFPREAVSYALEILWDEADNTDMDIEEIKYKFNQIVKWINEVEKASKKYQPEWCNYF
;
A
#
# COMPACT_ATOMS: atom_id res chain seq x y z
N MET A 1 9.41 3.72 12.28
CA MET A 1 7.99 4.02 12.61
C MET A 1 7.09 2.86 12.16
N ASP A 2 5.92 2.61 12.77
CA ASP A 2 5.07 1.44 12.44
C ASP A 2 4.09 1.73 11.28
N PHE A 3 3.95 0.77 10.35
CA PHE A 3 2.96 0.73 9.25
C PHE A 3 1.58 1.18 9.69
N PHE A 4 1.21 0.79 10.90
CA PHE A 4 -0.08 1.11 11.49
C PHE A 4 -0.36 2.62 11.54
N GLU A 5 0.63 3.44 11.95
CA GLU A 5 0.46 4.89 12.06
C GLU A 5 0.50 5.59 10.68
N ALA A 6 1.35 5.12 9.76
CA ALA A 6 1.37 5.61 8.38
C ALA A 6 0.00 5.43 7.71
N ARG A 7 -0.59 4.23 7.84
CA ARG A 7 -1.91 3.91 7.31
C ARG A 7 -3.02 4.71 7.99
N LYS A 8 -2.97 4.85 9.31
CA LYS A 8 -3.92 5.67 10.08
C LYS A 8 -3.94 7.11 9.58
N ARG A 9 -2.76 7.69 9.33
CA ARG A 9 -2.62 9.04 8.76
C ARG A 9 -3.30 9.12 7.40
N ASN A 10 -3.04 8.18 6.50
CA ASN A 10 -3.71 8.15 5.18
C ASN A 10 -5.24 8.08 5.31
N VAL A 11 -5.78 7.26 6.23
CA VAL A 11 -7.22 7.19 6.50
C VAL A 11 -7.78 8.54 6.98
N LEU A 12 -7.09 9.23 7.90
CA LEU A 12 -7.51 10.55 8.37
C LEU A 12 -7.50 11.59 7.25
N ILE A 13 -6.50 11.56 6.36
CA ILE A 13 -6.42 12.47 5.23
C ILE A 13 -7.54 12.20 4.20
N LYS A 14 -7.92 10.94 3.95
CA LYS A 14 -9.10 10.61 3.13
C LYS A 14 -10.39 11.19 3.72
N ILE A 15 -10.57 11.04 5.04
CA ILE A 15 -11.73 11.60 5.75
C ILE A 15 -11.74 13.13 5.60
N LEU A 16 -10.57 13.77 5.74
CA LEU A 16 -10.42 15.21 5.57
C LEU A 16 -10.82 15.67 4.16
N HIS A 17 -10.33 15.02 3.10
CA HIS A 17 -10.73 15.33 1.72
C HIS A 17 -12.24 15.31 1.54
N CYS A 18 -12.91 14.27 2.06
CA CYS A 18 -14.36 14.16 1.96
C CYS A 18 -15.08 15.27 2.75
N TYR A 19 -14.59 15.59 3.94
CA TYR A 19 -15.13 16.68 4.75
C TYR A 19 -14.91 18.07 4.14
N LEU A 20 -13.76 18.31 3.50
CA LEU A 20 -13.53 19.56 2.77
C LEU A 20 -14.56 19.75 1.65
N ASN A 21 -15.06 18.66 1.05
CA ASN A 21 -16.10 18.68 0.02
C ASN A 21 -17.54 18.79 0.58
N ASP A 22 -17.85 18.12 1.69
CA ASP A 22 -19.14 18.26 2.40
C ASP A 22 -18.92 18.39 3.91
N LYS A 23 -19.01 19.63 4.41
CA LYS A 23 -18.82 19.96 5.82
C LYS A 23 -19.80 19.27 6.75
N LYS A 24 -20.98 18.88 6.25
CA LYS A 24 -22.00 18.21 7.06
C LYS A 24 -21.58 16.80 7.47
N LEU A 25 -20.52 16.23 6.88
CA LEU A 25 -20.07 14.88 7.20
C LEU A 25 -19.53 14.75 8.64
N MET A 26 -19.00 15.81 9.27
CA MET A 26 -18.43 15.72 10.62
C MET A 26 -19.46 15.40 11.69
N ASP A 27 -20.69 15.90 11.54
CA ASP A 27 -21.76 15.74 12.53
C ASP A 27 -22.64 14.51 12.26
N LYS A 28 -22.38 13.78 11.18
CA LYS A 28 -23.15 12.60 10.79
C LYS A 28 -22.66 11.35 11.49
N SER A 29 -23.59 10.43 11.69
CA SER A 29 -23.35 9.05 12.08
C SER A 29 -23.54 8.13 10.87
N PHE A 30 -22.69 7.13 10.72
CA PHE A 30 -22.64 6.28 9.53
C PHE A 30 -22.77 4.80 9.89
N GLU A 31 -23.46 4.02 9.07
CA GLU A 31 -23.28 2.57 9.05
C GLU A 31 -21.92 2.21 8.43
N VAL A 32 -21.43 0.98 8.66
CA VAL A 32 -20.11 0.53 8.16
C VAL A 32 -20.01 0.67 6.63
N ASN A 33 -21.05 0.28 5.89
CA ASN A 33 -21.08 0.42 4.43
C ASN A 33 -21.09 1.89 3.99
N GLU A 34 -21.74 2.77 4.76
CA GLU A 34 -21.73 4.21 4.49
C GLU A 34 -20.33 4.81 4.72
N LEU A 35 -19.60 4.36 5.75
CA LEU A 35 -18.21 4.79 5.98
C LEU A 35 -17.32 4.45 4.78
N LYS A 36 -17.38 3.21 4.30
CA LYS A 36 -16.61 2.74 3.14
C LYS A 36 -16.88 3.59 1.91
N ASN A 37 -18.15 3.80 1.59
CA ASN A 37 -18.57 4.51 0.38
C ASN A 37 -18.35 6.02 0.47
N THR A 38 -18.53 6.61 1.65
CA THR A 38 -18.40 8.06 1.85
C THR A 38 -16.93 8.49 1.89
N PHE A 39 -16.09 7.71 2.58
CA PHE A 39 -14.69 8.06 2.87
C PHE A 39 -13.68 7.24 2.06
N TYR A 40 -14.15 6.39 1.13
CA TYR A 40 -13.31 5.54 0.28
C TYR A 40 -12.35 4.66 1.11
N LEU A 41 -12.87 4.10 2.21
CA LEU A 41 -12.12 3.25 3.12
C LEU A 41 -12.12 1.81 2.61
N LYS A 42 -10.94 1.19 2.61
CA LYS A 42 -10.78 -0.22 2.28
C LYS A 42 -11.39 -1.12 3.35
N GLU A 43 -11.68 -2.38 3.02
CA GLU A 43 -12.08 -3.39 4.03
C GLU A 43 -11.04 -3.48 5.16
N ARG A 44 -9.76 -3.41 4.80
CA ARG A 44 -8.67 -3.41 5.77
C ARG A 44 -8.70 -2.17 6.68
N ASP A 45 -9.06 -1.01 6.14
CA ASP A 45 -9.15 0.22 6.93
C ASP A 45 -10.27 0.13 7.96
N ILE A 46 -11.43 -0.41 7.56
CA ILE A 46 -12.54 -0.69 8.48
C ILE A 46 -12.10 -1.66 9.56
N LYS A 47 -11.51 -2.79 9.19
CA LYS A 47 -11.05 -3.81 10.14
C LYS A 47 -10.08 -3.24 11.18
N LEU A 48 -9.13 -2.41 10.75
CA LEU A 48 -8.05 -1.91 11.61
C LEU A 48 -8.44 -0.68 12.44
N PHE A 49 -9.26 0.22 11.88
CA PHE A 49 -9.42 1.57 12.41
C PHE A 49 -10.83 1.93 12.84
N LEU A 50 -11.85 1.12 12.56
CA LEU A 50 -13.24 1.47 12.87
C LEU A 50 -13.43 1.87 14.33
N GLU A 51 -13.11 0.99 15.28
CA GLU A 51 -13.26 1.27 16.71
C GLU A 51 -12.21 2.24 17.26
N LYS A 52 -11.11 2.43 16.53
CA LYS A 52 -10.04 3.34 16.93
C LYS A 52 -10.39 4.78 16.58
N LEU A 53 -10.98 5.02 15.41
CA LEU A 53 -11.32 6.36 14.91
C LEU A 53 -12.76 6.78 15.20
N PHE A 54 -13.67 5.82 15.40
CA PHE A 54 -15.10 6.11 15.57
C PHE A 54 -15.65 5.57 16.88
N ASP A 55 -16.55 6.32 17.50
CA ASP A 55 -17.39 5.87 18.59
C ASP A 55 -18.63 5.17 18.03
N LYS A 56 -18.95 4.02 18.61
CA LYS A 56 -20.14 3.24 18.25
C LYS A 56 -21.35 3.68 19.08
N ASN A 57 -22.44 4.00 18.41
CA ASN A 57 -23.75 4.25 19.00
C ASN A 57 -24.81 3.41 18.27
N ASN A 58 -25.25 2.32 18.90
CA ASN A 58 -26.01 1.24 18.26
C ASN A 58 -25.25 0.70 17.03
N ASP A 59 -25.88 0.69 15.85
CA ASP A 59 -25.28 0.20 14.60
C ASP A 59 -24.61 1.32 13.78
N LYS A 60 -24.44 2.51 14.37
CA LYS A 60 -23.85 3.66 13.72
C LYS A 60 -22.56 4.11 14.39
N TYR A 61 -21.71 4.72 13.59
CA TYR A 61 -20.37 5.14 13.94
C TYR A 61 -20.22 6.65 13.72
N ILE A 62 -19.65 7.32 14.71
CA ILE A 62 -19.42 8.77 14.70
C ILE A 62 -17.92 9.01 14.91
N LEU A 63 -17.31 9.89 14.12
CA LEU A 63 -15.88 10.17 14.27
C LEU A 63 -15.60 10.71 15.68
N LYS A 64 -14.61 10.15 16.37
CA LYS A 64 -14.28 10.57 17.73
C LYS A 64 -13.88 12.04 17.77
N GLU A 65 -14.19 12.69 18.88
CA GLU A 65 -13.97 14.13 19.06
C GLU A 65 -12.49 14.52 18.90
N GLU A 66 -11.56 13.68 19.37
CA GLU A 66 -10.12 13.92 19.21
C GLU A 66 -9.70 14.05 17.73
N TYR A 67 -10.27 13.23 16.84
CA TYR A 67 -9.97 13.29 15.41
C TYR A 67 -10.72 14.42 14.73
N ARG A 68 -11.92 14.79 15.19
CA ARG A 68 -12.61 15.99 14.71
C ARG A 68 -11.79 17.25 14.99
N ILE A 69 -11.27 17.40 16.21
CA ILE A 69 -10.39 18.51 16.59
C ILE A 69 -9.13 18.52 15.72
N LYS A 70 -8.48 17.36 15.55
CA LYS A 70 -7.29 17.22 14.69
C LYS A 70 -7.57 17.61 13.24
N LEU A 71 -8.67 17.13 12.66
CA LEU A 71 -9.06 17.45 11.27
C LEU A 71 -9.48 18.91 11.10
N ALA A 72 -10.09 19.51 12.12
CA ALA A 72 -10.39 20.95 12.12
C ALA A 72 -9.10 21.80 12.14
N ASP A 73 -8.04 21.34 12.80
CA ASP A 73 -6.73 22.00 12.75
C ASP A 73 -6.10 21.90 11.35
N TYR A 74 -6.15 20.73 10.73
CA TYR A 74 -5.68 20.54 9.36
C TYR A 74 -6.47 21.38 8.36
N GLU A 75 -7.78 21.50 8.55
CA GLU A 75 -8.63 22.41 7.75
C GLU A 75 -8.18 23.86 7.87
N LYS A 76 -7.76 24.34 9.05
CA LYS A 76 -7.25 25.72 9.19
C LYS A 76 -6.01 25.93 8.33
N ASN A 77 -5.10 24.96 8.31
CA ASN A 77 -3.90 25.02 7.47
C ASN A 77 -4.26 25.01 5.98
N TYR A 78 -5.17 24.13 5.55
CA TYR A 78 -5.70 24.14 4.19
C TYR A 78 -6.27 25.51 3.81
N ASN A 79 -7.18 26.06 4.63
CA ASN A 79 -7.85 27.34 4.37
C ASN A 79 -6.89 28.53 4.36
N LYS A 80 -5.79 28.46 5.12
CA LYS A 80 -4.73 29.48 5.16
C LYS A 80 -4.03 29.60 3.81
N PHE A 81 -3.77 28.48 3.13
CA PHE A 81 -2.91 28.45 1.94
C PHE A 81 -3.67 28.33 0.61
N ILE A 82 -4.89 27.76 0.61
CA ILE A 82 -5.65 27.48 -0.61
C ILE A 82 -5.90 28.71 -1.49
N LYS A 83 -5.99 29.90 -0.90
CA LYS A 83 -6.23 31.17 -1.63
C LYS A 83 -5.12 31.51 -2.63
N ASN A 84 -3.88 31.13 -2.32
CA ASN A 84 -2.70 31.42 -3.14
C ASN A 84 -2.22 30.19 -3.93
N ARG A 85 -3.05 29.14 -4.02
CA ARG A 85 -2.70 27.84 -4.61
C ARG A 85 -1.96 27.95 -5.94
N LYS A 86 -2.50 28.69 -6.92
CA LYS A 86 -1.91 28.78 -8.26
C LYS A 86 -0.47 29.34 -8.25
N GLU A 87 -0.20 30.33 -7.40
CA GLU A 87 1.13 30.94 -7.29
C GLU A 87 2.12 30.00 -6.61
N ILE A 88 1.68 29.31 -5.56
CA ILE A 88 2.47 28.33 -4.83
C ILE A 88 2.81 27.14 -5.75
N GLU A 89 1.83 26.61 -6.48
CA GLU A 89 2.01 25.51 -7.43
C GLU A 89 3.03 25.86 -8.51
N LYS A 90 2.91 27.05 -9.13
CA LYS A 90 3.84 27.50 -10.16
C LYS A 90 5.28 27.59 -9.61
N THR A 91 5.45 28.26 -8.47
CA THR A 91 6.77 28.44 -7.84
C THR A 91 7.40 27.10 -7.48
N PHE A 92 6.60 26.18 -6.93
CA PHE A 92 7.10 24.86 -6.58
C PHE A 92 7.50 24.02 -7.78
N ILE A 93 6.79 24.10 -8.91
CA ILE A 93 7.19 23.37 -10.14
C ILE A 93 8.60 23.80 -10.57
N GLU A 94 8.87 25.11 -10.60
CA GLU A 94 10.19 25.65 -10.93
C GLU A 94 11.26 25.18 -9.93
N GLN A 95 10.93 25.15 -8.63
CA GLN A 95 11.81 24.64 -7.57
C GLN A 95 12.09 23.14 -7.70
N TYR A 96 11.05 22.33 -7.98
CA TYR A 96 11.16 20.90 -8.16
C TYR A 96 12.01 20.53 -9.37
N GLU A 97 11.91 21.26 -10.48
CA GLU A 97 12.77 21.04 -11.65
C GLU A 97 14.26 21.20 -11.30
N ILE A 98 14.61 22.19 -10.46
CA ILE A 98 15.97 22.40 -9.97
C ILE A 98 16.40 21.23 -9.07
N ILE A 99 15.59 20.89 -8.07
CA ILE A 99 15.87 19.78 -7.13
C ILE A 99 16.05 18.46 -7.91
N ASN A 100 15.14 18.17 -8.82
CA ASN A 100 15.14 16.94 -9.62
C ASN A 100 16.37 16.87 -10.53
N LYS A 101 16.77 17.99 -11.14
CA LYS A 101 17.98 18.02 -11.96
C LYS A 101 19.23 17.73 -11.14
N ILE A 102 19.35 18.30 -9.93
CA ILE A 102 20.49 18.06 -9.04
C ILE A 102 20.51 16.60 -8.57
N ALA A 103 19.35 16.08 -8.16
CA ALA A 103 19.21 14.71 -7.64
C ALA A 103 19.55 13.62 -8.67
N LEU A 104 19.33 13.90 -9.96
CA LEU A 104 19.61 12.98 -11.06
C LEU A 104 21.02 13.15 -11.65
N ASP A 105 21.82 14.09 -11.12
CA ASP A 105 23.20 14.25 -11.55
C ASP A 105 24.07 13.09 -11.03
N ILE A 106 24.95 12.58 -11.88
CA ILE A 106 25.87 11.49 -11.54
C ILE A 106 26.85 11.94 -10.44
N GLU A 107 27.24 13.21 -10.45
CA GLU A 107 28.10 13.84 -9.44
C GLU A 107 27.29 14.81 -8.59
N MET A 108 26.20 14.31 -7.99
CA MET A 108 25.28 15.12 -7.18
C MET A 108 26.02 15.97 -6.12
N ASP A 109 25.85 17.27 -6.22
CA ASP A 109 26.34 18.25 -5.25
C ASP A 109 25.36 18.34 -4.06
N VAL A 110 25.75 17.70 -2.95
CA VAL A 110 24.93 17.60 -1.72
C VAL A 110 24.62 18.98 -1.12
N GLU A 111 25.56 19.92 -1.19
CA GLU A 111 25.37 21.26 -0.63
C GLU A 111 24.33 22.04 -1.45
N LYS A 112 24.44 21.99 -2.78
CA LYS A 112 23.41 22.56 -3.67
C LYS A 112 22.06 21.88 -3.50
N PHE A 113 22.03 20.56 -3.32
CA PHE A 113 20.79 19.82 -3.10
C PHE A 113 20.08 20.28 -1.82
N ASN A 114 20.80 20.32 -0.69
CA ASN A 114 20.24 20.78 0.58
C ASN A 114 19.78 22.25 0.49
N THR A 115 20.57 23.12 -0.15
CA THR A 115 20.19 24.53 -0.36
C THR A 115 18.90 24.65 -1.20
N ALA A 116 18.75 23.80 -2.22
CA ALA A 116 17.55 23.77 -3.05
C ALA A 116 16.32 23.29 -2.26
N ILE A 117 16.47 22.29 -1.39
CA ILE A 117 15.40 21.84 -0.49
C ILE A 117 15.03 22.96 0.50
N GLU A 118 16.01 23.52 1.21
CA GLU A 118 15.79 24.56 2.21
C GLU A 118 15.08 25.78 1.62
N SER A 119 15.46 26.21 0.42
CA SER A 119 14.79 27.32 -0.26
C SER A 119 13.37 26.99 -0.76
N SER A 120 13.00 25.71 -0.81
CA SER A 120 11.71 25.23 -1.29
C SER A 120 10.75 24.80 -0.17
N ILE A 121 11.26 24.63 1.06
CA ILE A 121 10.51 23.99 2.15
C ILE A 121 9.23 24.72 2.51
N GLU A 122 9.23 26.05 2.47
CA GLU A 122 8.05 26.85 2.76
C GLU A 122 6.92 26.60 1.74
N ASN A 123 7.26 26.42 0.46
CA ASN A 123 6.26 26.11 -0.57
C ASN A 123 5.82 24.65 -0.50
N ILE A 124 6.74 23.74 -0.16
CA ILE A 124 6.42 22.33 0.08
C ILE A 124 5.42 22.20 1.24
N GLU A 125 5.64 22.88 2.36
CA GLU A 125 4.71 22.92 3.50
C GLU A 125 3.33 23.41 3.06
N LYS A 126 3.28 24.53 2.34
CA LYS A 126 2.00 25.08 1.84
C LYS A 126 1.29 24.09 0.93
N LEU A 127 2.01 23.45 0.01
CA LEU A 127 1.44 22.45 -0.90
C LEU A 127 0.98 21.20 -0.19
N HIS A 128 1.71 20.75 0.82
CA HIS A 128 1.30 19.63 1.65
C HIS A 128 -0.11 19.85 2.20
N TRP A 129 -0.37 21.02 2.78
CA TRP A 129 -1.68 21.36 3.32
C TRP A 129 -2.75 21.64 2.27
N ILE A 130 -2.37 22.12 1.08
CA ILE A 130 -3.31 22.37 -0.04
C ILE A 130 -3.74 21.05 -0.69
N LEU A 131 -2.78 20.17 -0.94
CA LEU A 131 -2.97 18.93 -1.70
C LEU A 131 -3.43 17.78 -0.81
N LEU A 132 -3.04 17.79 0.47
CA LEU A 132 -3.30 16.72 1.43
C LEU A 132 -3.01 15.34 0.81
N PRO A 133 -1.78 15.11 0.33
CA PRO A 133 -1.47 13.93 -0.46
C PRO A 133 -1.61 12.65 0.35
N ILE A 134 -2.00 11.56 -0.32
CA ILE A 134 -1.88 10.21 0.21
C ILE A 134 -0.51 9.68 -0.21
N TYR A 135 0.27 9.17 0.75
CA TYR A 135 1.60 8.62 0.49
C TYR A 135 1.56 7.09 0.56
N SER A 136 2.55 6.46 -0.06
CA SER A 136 2.86 5.06 0.26
C SER A 136 3.23 4.94 1.73
N GLU A 137 2.66 3.95 2.42
CA GLU A 137 2.98 3.65 3.82
C GLU A 137 4.48 3.36 3.98
N GLN A 138 5.08 2.70 2.99
CA GLN A 138 6.51 2.37 2.99
C GLN A 138 7.40 3.63 2.96
N ILE A 139 7.00 4.70 2.26
CA ILE A 139 7.78 5.95 2.24
C ILE A 139 7.75 6.60 3.62
N ILE A 140 6.57 6.65 4.25
CA ILE A 140 6.42 7.16 5.61
C ILE A 140 7.22 6.32 6.61
N GLU A 141 7.20 4.99 6.49
CA GLU A 141 7.99 4.09 7.32
C GLU A 141 9.49 4.29 7.17
N ASN A 142 9.97 4.40 5.93
CA ASN A 142 11.39 4.59 5.64
C ASN A 142 11.92 5.93 6.16
N ILE A 143 11.08 6.97 6.15
CA ILE A 143 11.42 8.30 6.68
C ILE A 143 11.27 8.35 8.21
N GLU A 144 10.45 7.46 8.78
CA GLU A 144 10.14 7.36 10.21
C GLU A 144 9.43 8.58 10.82
N VAL A 145 8.82 9.43 9.99
CA VAL A 145 8.16 10.67 10.41
C VAL A 145 6.78 10.76 9.78
N ILE A 146 5.76 11.10 10.57
CA ILE A 146 4.46 11.49 10.02
C ILE A 146 4.59 12.91 9.45
N PRO A 147 4.18 13.15 8.18
CA PRO A 147 4.35 14.46 7.54
C PRO A 147 3.83 15.62 8.40
N GLU A 148 2.64 15.47 8.98
CA GLU A 148 1.99 16.51 9.77
C GLU A 148 2.60 16.71 11.18
N GLU A 149 3.49 15.83 11.62
CA GLU A 149 4.20 15.96 12.90
C GLU A 149 5.52 16.74 12.74
N ASN A 150 6.24 16.53 11.63
CA ASN A 150 7.42 17.30 11.28
C ASN A 150 7.61 17.39 9.76
N ILE A 151 6.98 18.41 9.16
CA ILE A 151 7.02 18.67 7.71
C ILE A 151 8.47 18.84 7.22
N TYR A 152 9.29 19.59 7.96
CA TYR A 152 10.67 19.85 7.56
C TYR A 152 11.47 18.56 7.42
N GLU A 153 11.41 17.72 8.44
CA GLU A 153 12.14 16.45 8.47
C GLU A 153 11.60 15.46 7.43
N TYR A 154 10.27 15.39 7.26
CA TYR A 154 9.64 14.51 6.29
C TYR A 154 10.08 14.82 4.85
N TYR A 155 10.13 16.11 4.49
CA TYR A 155 10.54 16.55 3.16
C TYR A 155 12.03 16.77 2.99
N ASN A 156 12.84 16.49 4.00
CA ASN A 156 14.29 16.36 3.83
C ASN A 156 14.66 15.02 3.15
N ASN A 157 13.83 14.58 2.20
CA ASN A 157 13.95 13.35 1.44
C ASN A 157 13.43 13.60 0.01
N TYR A 158 14.26 13.29 -0.99
CA TYR A 158 13.91 13.49 -2.40
C TYR A 158 12.58 12.83 -2.80
N HIS A 159 12.33 11.60 -2.33
CA HIS A 159 11.12 10.86 -2.69
C HIS A 159 9.86 11.50 -2.10
N ALA A 160 9.93 12.04 -0.88
CA ALA A 160 8.81 12.78 -0.30
C ALA A 160 8.48 14.06 -1.08
N ILE A 161 9.50 14.78 -1.56
CA ILE A 161 9.32 15.97 -2.41
C ILE A 161 8.71 15.55 -3.77
N GLN A 162 9.20 14.45 -4.34
CA GLN A 162 8.68 13.88 -5.58
C GLN A 162 7.21 13.48 -5.45
N ASP A 163 6.80 12.93 -4.31
CA ASP A 163 5.39 12.58 -4.05
C ASP A 163 4.48 13.82 -4.03
N ILE A 164 4.95 14.96 -3.48
CA ILE A 164 4.20 16.22 -3.58
C ILE A 164 4.07 16.68 -5.02
N TYR A 165 5.15 16.59 -5.81
CA TYR A 165 5.09 16.90 -7.23
C TYR A 165 4.11 15.97 -7.97
N PHE A 166 4.12 14.67 -7.68
CA PHE A 166 3.18 13.72 -8.27
C PHE A 166 1.74 14.00 -7.87
N ALA A 167 1.47 14.31 -6.60
CA ALA A 167 0.15 14.74 -6.16
C ALA A 167 -0.32 16.00 -6.91
N LEU A 168 0.59 16.95 -7.15
CA LEU A 168 0.31 18.17 -7.89
C LEU A 168 -0.06 17.91 -9.35
N VAL A 169 0.69 17.05 -10.05
CA VAL A 169 0.47 16.78 -11.49
C VAL A 169 -0.50 15.64 -11.78
N GLY A 170 -1.22 15.16 -10.76
CA GLY A 170 -2.21 14.08 -10.90
C GLY A 170 -1.62 12.69 -11.15
N LYS A 171 -0.36 12.48 -10.75
CA LYS A 171 0.34 11.17 -10.76
C LYS A 171 0.47 10.54 -9.37
N GLY A 172 0.04 11.25 -8.32
CA GLY A 172 0.01 10.73 -6.95
C GLY A 172 -1.15 9.76 -6.73
N ILE A 173 -1.24 9.21 -5.52
CA ILE A 173 -2.32 8.31 -5.13
C ILE A 173 -3.63 9.10 -5.00
N ASP A 174 -4.66 8.70 -5.74
CA ASP A 174 -6.01 9.29 -5.59
C ASP A 174 -6.58 8.89 -4.22
N TYR A 175 -7.01 9.87 -3.42
CA TYR A 175 -7.64 9.63 -2.13
C TYR A 175 -8.93 8.80 -2.24
N LYS A 176 -9.58 8.83 -3.41
CA LYS A 176 -10.76 8.01 -3.70
C LYS A 176 -10.43 6.58 -4.10
N SER A 177 -9.17 6.28 -4.40
CA SER A 177 -8.76 4.91 -4.71
C SER A 177 -9.00 4.02 -3.51
N VAL A 178 -9.77 2.95 -3.73
CA VAL A 178 -9.92 1.84 -2.79
C VAL A 178 -8.85 0.77 -3.04
N GLY A 179 -7.90 1.01 -3.96
CA GLY A 179 -6.77 0.15 -4.27
C GLY A 179 -7.19 -1.31 -4.41
N GLY A 180 -6.54 -2.16 -3.62
CA GLY A 180 -6.70 -3.60 -3.68
C GLY A 180 -8.07 -4.18 -3.33
N ASP A 181 -9.05 -3.39 -2.88
CA ASP A 181 -10.41 -3.92 -2.67
C ASP A 181 -11.03 -4.41 -3.99
N ASN A 182 -10.55 -3.91 -5.13
CA ASN A 182 -10.97 -4.38 -6.45
C ASN A 182 -10.59 -5.84 -6.73
N ASN A 183 -9.59 -6.40 -6.06
CA ASN A 183 -9.09 -7.75 -6.22
C ASN A 183 -9.33 -8.66 -5.01
N LEU A 184 -9.80 -8.07 -3.90
CA LEU A 184 -10.08 -8.77 -2.66
C LEU A 184 -11.18 -9.84 -2.86
N ASN A 185 -10.94 -11.02 -2.28
CA ASN A 185 -11.82 -12.19 -2.33
C ASN A 185 -12.17 -12.70 -3.74
N LYS A 186 -11.43 -12.30 -4.77
CA LYS A 186 -11.56 -12.84 -6.13
C LYS A 186 -10.63 -14.04 -6.32
N GLU A 187 -11.19 -15.12 -6.85
CA GLU A 187 -10.49 -16.37 -7.04
C GLU A 187 -9.78 -16.41 -8.40
N PHE A 188 -8.59 -17.00 -8.41
CA PHE A 188 -7.83 -17.33 -9.61
C PHE A 188 -7.14 -18.69 -9.47
N ASN A 189 -6.86 -19.31 -10.60
CA ASN A 189 -6.25 -20.63 -10.68
C ASN A 189 -4.75 -20.52 -11.00
N VAL A 190 -3.96 -21.39 -10.38
CA VAL A 190 -2.53 -21.59 -10.67
C VAL A 190 -2.20 -23.09 -10.70
N ASN A 191 -1.20 -23.47 -11.50
CA ASN A 191 -0.84 -24.87 -11.71
C ASN A 191 0.55 -25.18 -11.12
N ILE A 192 0.59 -26.08 -10.14
CA ILE A 192 1.81 -26.49 -9.43
C ILE A 192 2.23 -27.88 -9.92
N TYR A 193 3.47 -28.06 -10.35
CA TYR A 193 4.00 -29.35 -10.79
C TYR A 193 4.48 -30.18 -9.59
N SER A 194 4.13 -31.47 -9.55
CA SER A 194 4.66 -32.42 -8.56
C SER A 194 5.51 -33.49 -9.23
N SER A 195 6.78 -33.64 -8.83
CA SER A 195 7.62 -34.75 -9.33
C SER A 195 7.12 -36.12 -8.90
N ARG A 196 6.45 -36.18 -7.75
CA ARG A 196 5.86 -37.41 -7.18
C ARG A 196 4.75 -37.96 -8.05
N TRP A 197 3.89 -37.09 -8.58
CA TRP A 197 2.75 -37.48 -9.42
C TRP A 197 3.03 -37.37 -10.92
N GLY A 198 4.00 -36.56 -11.32
CA GLY A 198 4.40 -36.38 -12.72
C GLY A 198 3.42 -35.53 -13.54
N HIS A 199 2.54 -34.77 -12.89
CA HIS A 199 1.62 -33.85 -13.52
C HIS A 199 1.49 -32.54 -12.73
N ASP A 200 0.80 -31.58 -13.33
CA ASP A 200 0.43 -30.33 -12.68
C ASP A 200 -0.89 -30.50 -11.91
N ASP A 201 -0.98 -29.89 -10.75
CA ASP A 201 -2.15 -29.82 -9.87
C ASP A 201 -2.69 -28.39 -9.84
N ASN A 202 -4.02 -28.25 -9.89
CA ASN A 202 -4.68 -26.96 -9.92
C ASN A 202 -5.01 -26.45 -8.52
N TYR A 203 -4.44 -25.30 -8.15
CA TYR A 203 -4.63 -24.61 -6.88
C TYR A 203 -5.51 -23.38 -7.13
N ILE A 204 -6.56 -23.21 -6.31
CA ILE A 204 -7.41 -22.01 -6.34
C ILE A 204 -6.95 -21.07 -5.22
N ILE A 205 -6.59 -19.84 -5.58
CA ILE A 205 -6.10 -18.82 -4.66
C ILE A 205 -7.02 -17.61 -4.70
N LYS A 206 -7.21 -16.96 -3.54
CA LYS A 206 -7.76 -15.60 -3.47
C LYS A 206 -7.02 -14.77 -2.43
N ARG A 207 -6.94 -13.46 -2.65
CA ARG A 207 -6.44 -12.52 -1.64
C ARG A 207 -7.52 -12.27 -0.58
N THR A 208 -7.12 -12.23 0.68
CA THR A 208 -7.96 -11.84 1.82
C THR A 208 -7.43 -10.55 2.44
N VAL A 209 -8.10 -10.04 3.47
CA VAL A 209 -7.70 -8.79 4.16
C VAL A 209 -6.37 -8.94 4.91
N ASP A 210 -6.00 -10.17 5.29
CA ASP A 210 -4.83 -10.45 6.13
C ASP A 210 -3.75 -11.27 5.43
N GLY A 211 -4.06 -11.85 4.27
CA GLY A 211 -3.16 -12.74 3.56
C GLY A 211 -3.86 -13.31 2.35
N TRP A 212 -3.84 -14.63 2.23
CA TRP A 212 -4.40 -15.36 1.12
C TRP A 212 -5.23 -16.54 1.62
N TYR A 213 -6.00 -17.12 0.72
CA TYR A 213 -6.74 -18.35 0.97
C TYR A 213 -6.50 -19.32 -0.16
N LEU A 214 -6.19 -20.58 0.19
CA LEU A 214 -5.98 -21.69 -0.72
C LEU A 214 -7.19 -22.62 -0.67
N THR A 215 -7.61 -23.10 -1.85
CA THR A 215 -8.46 -24.29 -2.00
C THR A 215 -7.76 -25.27 -2.94
N PHE A 216 -7.34 -26.42 -2.40
CA PHE A 216 -6.73 -27.52 -3.15
C PHE A 216 -7.11 -28.88 -2.54
N LEU A 217 -7.92 -29.67 -3.24
CA LEU A 217 -8.40 -30.98 -2.77
C LEU A 217 -8.94 -30.90 -1.32
N MET A 218 -8.32 -31.61 -0.38
CA MET A 218 -8.65 -31.60 1.06
C MET A 218 -7.84 -30.56 1.85
N ASN A 219 -6.82 -29.96 1.23
CA ASN A 219 -5.98 -28.91 1.82
C ASN A 219 -6.57 -27.55 1.45
N THR A 220 -7.33 -26.99 2.37
CA THR A 220 -7.99 -25.69 2.21
C THR A 220 -7.77 -24.88 3.48
N GLY A 221 -7.39 -23.62 3.34
CA GLY A 221 -7.13 -22.77 4.49
C GLY A 221 -6.50 -21.43 4.15
N ASP A 222 -6.43 -20.58 5.16
CA ASP A 222 -5.71 -19.32 5.10
C ASP A 222 -4.20 -19.55 5.08
N PHE A 223 -3.49 -18.63 4.43
CA PHE A 223 -2.04 -18.52 4.53
C PHE A 223 -1.63 -17.06 4.60
N ASP A 224 -0.55 -16.80 5.31
CA ASP A 224 0.00 -15.47 5.53
C ASP A 224 0.44 -14.85 4.19
N LYS A 225 0.59 -13.53 4.17
CA LYS A 225 1.03 -12.77 2.99
C LYS A 225 2.25 -13.38 2.29
N ASN A 226 3.15 -13.95 3.09
CA ASN A 226 4.42 -14.52 2.67
C ASN A 226 4.35 -16.01 2.29
N GLY A 227 3.16 -16.61 2.19
CA GLY A 227 2.99 -18.02 1.81
C GLY A 227 2.96 -19.02 2.97
N GLN A 228 3.31 -18.61 4.20
CA GLN A 228 3.29 -19.49 5.36
C GLN A 228 1.86 -19.92 5.73
N GLY A 229 1.66 -21.21 6.03
CA GLY A 229 0.33 -21.81 6.28
C GLY A 229 -0.07 -22.73 5.13
N ALA A 230 -1.35 -22.72 4.77
CA ALA A 230 -1.94 -23.72 3.86
C ALA A 230 -1.18 -23.89 2.53
N PHE A 231 -0.59 -22.83 1.98
CA PHE A 231 0.17 -22.90 0.73
C PHE A 231 1.46 -23.70 0.87
N PHE A 232 2.40 -23.28 1.72
CA PHE A 232 3.64 -24.04 1.93
C PHE A 232 3.42 -25.43 2.53
N GLU A 233 2.43 -25.60 3.41
CA GLU A 233 2.05 -26.90 3.94
C GLU A 233 1.59 -27.86 2.83
N SER A 234 0.84 -27.37 1.83
CA SER A 234 0.42 -28.18 0.68
C SER A 234 1.60 -28.57 -0.20
N LEU A 235 2.52 -27.63 -0.47
CA LEU A 235 3.74 -27.92 -1.23
C LEU A 235 4.61 -28.97 -0.53
N GLU A 236 4.79 -28.84 0.78
CA GLU A 236 5.58 -29.78 1.59
C GLU A 236 4.93 -31.15 1.70
N HIS A 237 3.61 -31.21 1.85
CA HIS A 237 2.85 -32.45 1.83
C HIS A 237 3.07 -33.23 0.52
N ASP A 238 3.11 -32.52 -0.60
CA ASP A 238 3.37 -33.11 -1.93
C ASP A 238 4.87 -33.23 -2.26
N SER A 239 5.75 -32.95 -1.28
CA SER A 239 7.20 -33.06 -1.38
C SER A 239 7.80 -32.21 -2.51
N ILE A 240 7.24 -31.02 -2.73
CA ILE A 240 7.66 -30.08 -3.75
C ILE A 240 8.83 -29.24 -3.24
N PHE A 241 9.91 -29.20 -4.02
CA PHE A 241 11.12 -28.43 -3.73
C PHE A 241 11.04 -27.04 -4.34
N PHE A 242 11.26 -26.02 -3.51
CA PHE A 242 11.27 -24.62 -3.93
C PHE A 242 12.16 -23.77 -2.99
N PRO A 243 12.64 -22.59 -3.45
CA PRO A 243 13.45 -21.71 -2.63
C PRO A 243 12.55 -20.94 -1.65
N ARG A 244 12.27 -21.54 -0.49
CA ARG A 244 11.25 -21.12 0.48
C ARG A 244 11.33 -19.64 0.85
N GLU A 245 12.50 -19.15 1.23
CA GLU A 245 12.70 -17.76 1.66
C GLU A 245 12.42 -16.77 0.52
N ALA A 246 12.85 -17.13 -0.69
CA ALA A 246 12.77 -16.24 -1.83
C ALA A 246 11.35 -16.20 -2.44
N VAL A 247 10.64 -17.34 -2.42
CA VAL A 247 9.20 -17.40 -2.71
C VAL A 247 8.40 -16.63 -1.65
N SER A 248 8.77 -16.78 -0.38
CA SER A 248 8.13 -16.08 0.74
C SER A 248 8.18 -14.57 0.57
N TYR A 249 9.36 -14.04 0.26
CA TYR A 249 9.56 -12.62 -0.02
C TYR A 249 8.74 -12.13 -1.23
N ALA A 250 8.72 -12.92 -2.32
CA ALA A 250 7.96 -12.56 -3.52
C ALA A 250 6.44 -12.51 -3.29
N LEU A 251 5.91 -13.43 -2.49
CA LEU A 251 4.48 -13.46 -2.12
C LEU A 251 4.11 -12.26 -1.24
N GLU A 252 4.97 -11.89 -0.31
CA GLU A 252 4.75 -10.72 0.57
C GLU A 252 4.71 -9.42 -0.24
N ILE A 253 5.68 -9.22 -1.15
CA ILE A 253 5.69 -8.08 -2.09
C ILE A 253 4.40 -8.06 -2.91
N LEU A 254 4.02 -9.19 -3.51
CA LEU A 254 2.82 -9.26 -4.34
C LEU A 254 1.57 -8.91 -3.54
N TRP A 255 1.48 -9.39 -2.29
CA TRP A 255 0.33 -9.07 -1.44
C TRP A 255 0.26 -7.58 -1.13
N ASP A 256 1.37 -6.95 -0.72
CA ASP A 256 1.40 -5.52 -0.38
C ASP A 256 1.18 -4.65 -1.62
N GLU A 257 1.73 -5.01 -2.78
CA GLU A 257 1.47 -4.31 -4.04
C GLU A 257 0.00 -4.42 -4.44
N ALA A 258 -0.59 -5.62 -4.34
CA ALA A 258 -2.00 -5.86 -4.63
C ALA A 258 -2.94 -5.13 -3.67
N ASP A 259 -2.56 -4.94 -2.40
CA ASP A 259 -3.33 -4.16 -1.43
C ASP A 259 -3.25 -2.65 -1.74
N ASN A 260 -2.06 -2.15 -2.10
CA ASN A 260 -1.79 -0.73 -2.21
C ASN A 260 -2.09 -0.10 -3.58
N THR A 261 -2.22 -0.90 -4.63
CA THR A 261 -2.49 -0.43 -6.00
C THR A 261 -3.87 -0.85 -6.48
N ASP A 262 -4.35 -0.27 -7.59
CA ASP A 262 -5.59 -0.69 -8.27
C ASP A 262 -5.37 -1.94 -9.16
N MET A 263 -4.47 -2.84 -8.75
CA MET A 263 -4.14 -4.07 -9.49
C MET A 263 -5.37 -4.94 -9.67
N ASP A 264 -5.68 -5.31 -10.91
CA ASP A 264 -6.81 -6.19 -11.20
C ASP A 264 -6.47 -7.68 -10.97
N ILE A 265 -7.48 -8.53 -11.08
CA ILE A 265 -7.33 -9.97 -10.82
C ILE A 265 -6.44 -10.68 -11.84
N GLU A 266 -6.39 -10.20 -13.09
CA GLU A 266 -5.56 -10.81 -14.13
C GLU A 266 -4.09 -10.45 -13.92
N GLU A 267 -3.80 -9.23 -13.46
CA GLU A 267 -2.44 -8.83 -13.11
C GLU A 267 -1.92 -9.60 -11.88
N ILE A 268 -2.73 -9.77 -10.82
CA ILE A 268 -2.35 -10.62 -9.67
C ILE A 268 -2.07 -12.04 -10.13
N LYS A 269 -2.99 -12.62 -10.89
CA LYS A 269 -2.84 -13.97 -11.42
C LYS A 269 -1.57 -14.08 -12.25
N TYR A 270 -1.26 -13.09 -13.07
CA TYR A 270 -0.03 -13.07 -13.87
C TYR A 270 1.22 -13.07 -12.99
N LYS A 271 1.32 -12.17 -12.01
CA LYS A 271 2.47 -12.09 -11.09
C LYS A 271 2.59 -13.34 -10.21
N PHE A 272 1.49 -13.85 -9.67
CA PHE A 272 1.48 -15.09 -8.90
C PHE A 272 1.93 -16.29 -9.75
N ASN A 273 1.51 -16.37 -11.02
CA ASN A 273 1.98 -17.41 -11.94
C ASN A 273 3.49 -17.34 -12.21
N GLN A 274 4.13 -16.17 -12.12
CA GLN A 274 5.60 -16.09 -12.20
C GLN A 274 6.26 -16.75 -11.00
N ILE A 275 5.70 -16.57 -9.79
CA ILE A 275 6.16 -17.24 -8.57
C ILE A 275 5.97 -18.77 -8.70
N VAL A 276 4.79 -19.21 -9.16
CA VAL A 276 4.49 -20.62 -9.39
C VAL A 276 5.39 -21.24 -10.46
N LYS A 277 5.66 -20.51 -11.54
CA LYS A 277 6.63 -20.94 -12.56
C LYS A 277 8.00 -21.17 -11.94
N TRP A 278 8.45 -20.29 -11.05
CA TRP A 278 9.73 -20.45 -10.37
C TRP A 278 9.76 -21.72 -9.49
N ILE A 279 8.71 -21.96 -8.70
CA ILE A 279 8.52 -23.20 -7.92
C ILE A 279 8.65 -24.41 -8.85
N ASN A 280 7.89 -24.44 -9.93
CA ASN A 280 7.85 -25.59 -10.86
C ASN A 280 9.19 -25.87 -11.53
N GLU A 281 9.95 -24.83 -11.90
CA GLU A 281 11.28 -25.01 -12.51
C GLU A 281 12.30 -25.56 -11.51
N VAL A 282 12.26 -25.12 -10.25
CA VAL A 282 13.13 -25.65 -9.18
C VAL A 282 12.78 -27.10 -8.88
N GLU A 283 11.48 -27.42 -8.77
CA GLU A 283 11.01 -28.79 -8.55
C GLU A 283 11.46 -29.74 -9.67
N LYS A 284 11.24 -29.35 -10.93
CA LYS A 284 11.67 -30.13 -12.10
C LYS A 284 13.18 -30.31 -12.15
N ALA A 285 13.94 -29.27 -11.79
CA ALA A 285 15.39 -29.35 -11.72
C ALA A 285 15.86 -30.32 -10.62
N SER A 286 15.22 -30.29 -9.45
CA SER A 286 15.52 -31.20 -8.33
C SER A 286 15.40 -32.66 -8.72
N LYS A 287 14.34 -33.03 -9.45
CA LYS A 287 14.20 -34.39 -10.02
C LYS A 287 15.24 -34.68 -11.10
N LYS A 288 15.42 -33.76 -12.05
CA LYS A 288 16.28 -33.96 -13.23
C LYS A 288 17.75 -34.18 -12.87
N TYR A 289 18.27 -33.43 -11.89
CA TYR A 289 19.69 -33.44 -11.54
C TYR A 289 19.97 -34.28 -10.29
N GLN A 290 18.99 -35.05 -9.82
CA GLN A 290 19.21 -35.98 -8.73
C GLN A 290 20.31 -37.00 -9.10
N PRO A 291 21.26 -37.30 -8.18
CA PRO A 291 22.18 -38.42 -8.38
C PRO A 291 21.42 -39.74 -8.54
N GLU A 292 21.78 -40.53 -9.55
CA GLU A 292 21.07 -41.79 -9.90
C GLU A 292 20.95 -42.77 -8.74
N TRP A 293 21.92 -42.79 -7.83
CA TRP A 293 21.93 -43.68 -6.66
C TRP A 293 20.98 -43.26 -5.54
N CYS A 294 20.44 -42.05 -5.58
CA CYS A 294 19.66 -41.48 -4.48
C CYS A 294 18.16 -41.82 -4.58
N ASN A 295 17.62 -42.01 -5.78
CA ASN A 295 16.23 -42.45 -6.07
C ASN A 295 15.18 -41.93 -5.06
N TYR A 296 15.10 -40.61 -4.94
CA TYR A 296 14.34 -39.92 -3.88
C TYR A 296 12.92 -39.65 -4.34
N PHE A 297 12.76 -39.34 -5.63
CA PHE A 297 11.48 -39.17 -6.32
C PHE A 297 11.02 -40.45 -7.00
#